data_AF-A0A4Y9NFF3-F1
#
_entry.id   AF-A0A4Y9NFF3-F1
#
_cell.length_a   1.000
_cell.length_b   1.000
_cell.length_c   1.000
_cell.angle_alpha   90.00
_cell.angle_beta   90.00
_cell.angle_gamma   90.00
#
_symmetry.space_group_name_H-M   'P 1'
#
loop_
_entity.id
_entity.type
_entity.pdbx_description
1 polymer ?
#
loop_
_entity_poly.entity_id
_entity_poly.type
_entity_poly.pdbx_seq_one_letter_code
_entity_poly.pdbx_strand_id
1 'polypeptide(L)'
;MTCFSSADESAHYGFSVCMLLEHYRSQLRWEENGVVELGTGDATAISDVVRSLPELRVRSFDISASSVEAARANIAAQGIADRYTVEHGDFFDQADEAGGPPVTTVISNPPYIPAPDRDILMPELWGGVRGNDLVLQLLKAGYDD
;
A
#
# COMPACT_ATOMS: atom_id res chain seq x y z
N MET A 1 -8.22 -1.17 -17.94
CA MET A 1 -8.46 0.02 -17.10
C MET A 1 -7.14 0.77 -17.00
N THR A 2 -7.14 2.08 -17.18
CA THR A 2 -5.94 2.91 -16.99
C THR A 2 -5.75 3.11 -15.49
N CYS A 3 -4.59 2.74 -14.96
CA CYS A 3 -4.21 3.09 -13.59
C CYS A 3 -4.19 4.61 -13.47
N PHE A 4 -4.94 5.18 -12.52
CA PHE A 4 -4.75 6.59 -12.17
C PHE A 4 -3.36 6.75 -11.53
N SER A 5 -2.63 7.78 -11.95
CA SER A 5 -1.33 8.11 -11.38
C SER A 5 -1.16 9.62 -11.41
N SER A 6 -0.85 10.20 -10.26
CA SER A 6 -0.56 11.63 -10.08
C SER A 6 0.82 11.76 -9.47
N ALA A 7 1.80 12.25 -10.23
CA ALA A 7 3.19 12.29 -9.80
C ALA A 7 3.39 13.11 -8.52
N ASP A 8 2.68 14.24 -8.38
CA ASP A 8 2.78 15.11 -7.20
C ASP A 8 2.17 14.44 -5.95
N GLU A 9 1.06 13.73 -6.12
CA GLU A 9 0.40 13.02 -5.03
C GLU A 9 1.22 11.80 -4.59
N SER A 10 1.70 10.99 -5.54
CA SER A 10 2.61 9.87 -5.30
C SER A 10 3.89 10.32 -4.58
N ALA A 11 4.48 11.44 -4.98
CA ALA A 11 5.66 12.00 -4.32
C ALA A 11 5.36 12.45 -2.89
N HIS A 12 4.21 13.09 -2.66
CA HIS A 12 3.81 13.52 -1.32
C HIS A 12 3.54 12.33 -0.38
N TYR A 13 2.83 11.31 -0.87
CA TYR A 13 2.58 10.07 -0.13
C TYR A 13 3.88 9.35 0.19
N GLY A 14 4.73 9.11 -0.81
CA GLY A 14 6.04 8.46 -0.62
C GLY A 14 6.93 9.21 0.38
N PHE A 15 7.01 10.54 0.28
CA PHE A 15 7.77 11.36 1.24
C PHE A 15 7.22 11.23 2.67
N SER A 16 5.90 11.26 2.84
CA SER A 16 5.26 11.13 4.15
C SER A 16 5.52 9.77 4.77
N VAL A 17 5.42 8.69 3.99
CA VAL A 17 5.75 7.33 4.43
C VAL A 17 7.22 7.23 4.81
N CYS A 18 8.14 7.73 3.98
CA CYS A 18 9.57 7.71 4.26
C CYS A 18 9.90 8.41 5.58
N MET A 19 9.33 9.60 5.79
CA MET A 19 9.49 10.36 7.03
C MET A 19 8.98 9.59 8.26
N LEU A 20 7.81 8.97 8.18
CA LEU A 20 7.23 8.20 9.29
C LEU A 20 8.05 6.94 9.61
N LEU A 21 8.45 6.18 8.59
CA LEU A 21 9.24 4.96 8.78
C LEU A 21 10.62 5.29 9.35
N GLU A 22 11.28 6.34 8.86
CA GLU A 22 12.59 6.75 9.37
C GLU A 22 12.48 7.27 10.83
N HIS A 23 11.47 8.08 11.13
CA HIS A 23 11.32 8.69 12.45
C HIS A 23 10.88 7.69 13.54
N TYR A 24 9.99 6.75 13.19
CA TYR A 24 9.42 5.78 14.13
C TYR A 24 9.98 4.36 13.96
N ARG A 25 11.20 4.25 13.41
CA ARG A 25 11.88 2.97 13.11
C ARG A 25 11.79 1.96 14.26
N SER A 26 12.14 2.38 15.48
CA SER A 26 12.16 1.48 16.64
C SER A 26 10.77 1.15 17.19
N GLN A 27 9.82 2.09 17.13
CA GLN A 27 8.46 1.88 17.62
C GLN A 27 7.65 0.98 16.70
N LEU A 28 7.82 1.14 15.40
CA LEU A 28 7.11 0.35 14.38
C LEU A 28 7.72 -1.06 14.20
N ARG A 29 9.00 -1.24 14.58
CA ARG A 29 9.75 -2.50 14.46
C ARG A 29 9.77 -3.07 13.05
N TRP A 30 9.66 -2.21 12.04
CA TRP A 30 9.58 -2.63 10.64
C TRP A 30 10.90 -3.22 10.13
N GLU A 31 12.03 -2.95 10.76
CA GLU A 31 13.32 -3.58 10.39
C GLU A 31 13.33 -5.09 10.67
N GLU A 32 12.61 -5.53 11.70
CA GLU A 32 12.49 -6.93 12.09
C GLU A 32 11.34 -7.62 11.35
N ASN A 33 10.19 -6.94 11.24
CA ASN A 33 8.93 -7.55 10.78
C ASN A 33 8.57 -7.20 9.32
N GLY A 34 9.26 -6.23 8.73
CA GLY A 34 8.88 -5.64 7.45
C GLY A 34 7.65 -4.73 7.54
N VAL A 35 7.22 -4.24 6.38
CA VAL A 35 6.01 -3.44 6.19
C VAL A 35 5.08 -4.15 5.23
N VAL A 36 3.78 -4.10 5.50
CA VAL A 36 2.75 -4.48 4.53
C VAL A 36 2.14 -3.24 3.89
N GLU A 37 2.04 -3.21 2.57
CA GLU A 37 1.38 -2.15 1.82
C GLU A 37 0.07 -2.65 1.18
N LEU A 38 -1.00 -1.86 1.34
CA LEU A 38 -2.32 -2.18 0.83
C LEU A 38 -2.76 -1.21 -0.25
N GLY A 39 -3.05 -1.74 -1.43
CA GLY A 39 -3.33 -0.93 -2.62
C GLY A 39 -2.05 -0.36 -3.21
N THR A 40 -1.21 -1.26 -3.72
CA THR A 40 0.12 -0.92 -4.28
C THR A 40 0.07 0.03 -5.46
N GLY A 41 -1.01 -0.02 -6.25
CA GLY A 41 -1.06 0.63 -7.56
C GLY A 41 0.08 0.16 -8.45
N ASP A 42 0.82 1.10 -9.04
CA ASP A 42 1.99 0.82 -9.88
C ASP A 42 3.32 0.78 -9.10
N ALA A 43 3.27 0.77 -7.76
CA ALA A 43 4.43 0.75 -6.86
C ALA A 43 5.38 1.96 -6.93
N THR A 44 5.09 3.01 -7.72
CA THR A 44 6.03 4.11 -7.95
C THR A 44 6.39 4.83 -6.65
N ALA A 45 5.38 5.20 -5.85
CA ALA A 45 5.57 5.99 -4.64
C ALA A 45 6.46 5.28 -3.60
N ILE A 46 6.21 4.00 -3.34
CA ILE A 46 6.93 3.23 -2.32
C ILE A 46 8.26 2.68 -2.85
N SER A 47 8.44 2.51 -4.16
CA SER A 47 9.74 2.11 -4.71
C SER A 47 10.85 3.10 -4.37
N ASP A 48 10.56 4.40 -4.40
CA ASP A 48 11.51 5.44 -3.98
C ASP A 48 11.82 5.35 -2.48
N VAL A 49 10.82 5.05 -1.63
CA VAL A 49 11.01 4.83 -0.19
C VAL A 49 11.91 3.64 0.09
N VAL A 50 11.67 2.51 -0.58
CA VAL A 50 12.50 1.28 -0.45
C VAL A 50 13.94 1.53 -0.91
N ARG A 51 14.16 2.42 -1.87
CA ARG A 51 15.51 2.84 -2.27
C ARG A 51 16.17 3.76 -1.26
N SER A 52 15.41 4.65 -0.62
CA SER A 52 15.91 5.56 0.42
C SER A 52 16.20 4.85 1.75
N LEU A 53 15.51 3.75 2.05
CA LEU A 53 15.64 2.97 3.27
C LEU A 53 16.18 1.56 2.96
N PRO A 54 17.50 1.31 3.01
CA PRO A 54 18.10 0.04 2.56
C PRO A 54 17.63 -1.20 3.32
N GLU A 55 17.25 -1.07 4.59
CA GLU A 55 16.76 -2.16 5.44
C GLU A 55 15.26 -2.44 5.23
N LEU A 56 14.53 -1.53 4.58
CA LEU A 56 13.09 -1.64 4.41
C LEU A 56 12.77 -2.82 3.47
N ARG A 57 11.90 -3.70 3.98
CA ARG A 57 11.27 -4.79 3.23
C ARG A 57 9.76 -4.55 3.20
N VAL A 58 9.18 -4.55 2.00
CA VAL A 58 7.76 -4.30 1.77
C VAL A 58 7.14 -5.50 1.05
N ARG A 59 6.08 -6.05 1.64
CA ARG A 59 5.16 -6.97 0.96
C ARG A 59 3.90 -6.20 0.65
N SER A 60 3.41 -6.27 -0.58
CA SER A 60 2.29 -5.46 -0.98
C SER A 60 1.25 -6.24 -1.76
N PHE A 61 0.03 -5.74 -1.71
CA PHE A 61 -1.13 -6.36 -2.32
C PHE A 61 -1.90 -5.33 -3.14
N ASP A 62 -2.46 -5.79 -4.27
CA ASP A 62 -3.41 -5.02 -5.04
C ASP A 62 -4.45 -5.95 -5.67
N ILE A 63 -5.70 -5.47 -5.72
CA ILE A 63 -6.86 -6.16 -6.30
C ILE A 63 -6.83 -6.11 -7.84
N SER A 64 -6.17 -5.10 -8.43
CA SER A 64 -6.08 -4.91 -9.87
C SER A 64 -4.89 -5.68 -10.45
N ALA A 65 -5.17 -6.74 -11.21
CA ALA A 65 -4.13 -7.53 -11.87
C ALA A 65 -3.23 -6.68 -12.79
N SER A 66 -3.81 -5.69 -13.48
CA SER A 66 -3.04 -4.75 -14.31
C SER A 66 -2.11 -3.84 -13.50
N SER A 67 -2.52 -3.47 -12.27
CA SER A 67 -1.68 -2.68 -11.37
C SER A 67 -0.52 -3.53 -10.88
N VAL A 68 -0.77 -4.79 -10.50
CA VAL A 68 0.27 -5.76 -10.10
C VAL A 68 1.31 -5.97 -11.20
N GLU A 69 0.89 -6.11 -12.47
CA GLU A 69 1.82 -6.25 -13.59
C GLU A 69 2.73 -5.02 -13.74
N ALA A 70 2.15 -3.81 -13.68
CA ALA A 70 2.89 -2.56 -13.75
C ALA A 70 3.84 -2.40 -12.55
N ALA A 71 3.37 -2.69 -11.34
CA ALA A 71 4.16 -2.66 -10.12
C ALA A 71 5.38 -3.59 -10.19
N ARG A 72 5.20 -4.84 -10.64
CA ARG A 72 6.33 -5.78 -10.83
C ARG A 72 7.36 -5.24 -11.81
N ALA A 73 6.92 -4.65 -12.92
CA ALA A 73 7.81 -4.05 -13.90
C ALA A 73 8.60 -2.87 -13.31
N ASN A 74 7.92 -1.98 -12.57
CA ASN A 74 8.54 -0.82 -11.92
C ASN A 74 9.55 -1.24 -10.84
N ILE A 75 9.17 -2.16 -9.95
CA ILE A 75 10.03 -2.74 -8.91
C ILE A 75 11.29 -3.37 -9.53
N ALA A 76 11.13 -4.16 -10.60
CA ALA A 76 12.24 -4.79 -11.29
C ALA A 76 13.15 -3.77 -11.97
N ALA A 77 12.59 -2.75 -12.63
CA ALA A 77 13.34 -1.68 -13.27
C ALA A 77 14.19 -0.87 -12.27
N GLN A 78 13.73 -0.78 -11.01
CA GLN A 78 14.45 -0.12 -9.93
C GLN A 78 15.45 -1.01 -9.19
N GLY A 79 15.47 -2.33 -9.49
CA GLY A 79 16.43 -3.26 -8.90
C GLY A 79 16.22 -3.55 -7.41
N ILE A 80 14.97 -3.46 -6.93
CA ILE A 80 14.60 -3.63 -5.51
C ILE A 80 13.70 -4.85 -5.26
N ALA A 81 13.61 -5.76 -6.23
CA ALA A 81 12.73 -6.93 -6.16
C ALA A 81 13.09 -7.93 -5.04
N ASP A 82 14.28 -7.82 -4.45
CA ASP A 82 14.72 -8.58 -3.28
C ASP A 82 14.11 -8.08 -1.95
N ARG A 83 13.56 -6.86 -1.96
CA ARG A 83 13.00 -6.19 -0.77
C ARG A 83 11.59 -5.65 -0.97
N TYR A 84 11.09 -5.53 -2.20
CA TYR A 84 9.73 -5.08 -2.47
C TYR A 84 9.03 -6.06 -3.41
N THR A 85 7.94 -6.68 -2.95
CA THR A 85 7.18 -7.68 -3.71
C THR A 85 5.70 -7.35 -3.71
N VAL A 86 5.05 -7.58 -4.85
CA VAL A 86 3.60 -7.38 -5.02
C VAL A 86 2.88 -8.68 -5.42
N GLU A 87 1.79 -8.95 -4.71
CA GLU A 87 0.89 -10.08 -4.91
C GLU A 87 -0.50 -9.59 -5.37
N HIS A 88 -1.15 -10.38 -6.23
CA HIS A 88 -2.52 -10.09 -6.66
C HIS A 88 -3.49 -10.75 -5.68
N GLY A 89 -4.39 -9.96 -5.10
CA GLY A 89 -5.36 -10.46 -4.13
C GLY A 89 -6.14 -9.34 -3.43
N ASP A 90 -7.27 -9.71 -2.85
CA ASP A 90 -7.92 -8.86 -1.86
C ASP A 90 -7.23 -9.09 -0.51
N PHE A 91 -6.72 -8.00 0.04
CA PHE A 91 -6.05 -8.04 1.33
C PHE A 91 -6.98 -8.46 2.47
N PHE A 92 -8.26 -8.06 2.42
CA PHE A 92 -9.22 -8.41 3.47
C PHE A 92 -9.50 -9.91 3.52
N ASP A 93 -9.31 -10.61 2.40
CA ASP A 93 -9.48 -12.07 2.33
C ASP A 93 -8.23 -12.83 2.81
N GLN A 94 -7.05 -12.19 2.80
CA GLN A 94 -5.77 -12.82 3.18
C GLN A 94 -5.37 -12.59 4.64
N ALA A 95 -6.00 -11.63 5.33
CA ALA A 95 -5.76 -11.39 6.76
C ALA A 95 -6.14 -12.59 7.67
N ASP A 96 -7.01 -13.48 7.18
CA ASP A 96 -7.45 -14.69 7.90
C ASP A 96 -6.46 -15.87 7.82
N GLU A 97 -5.40 -15.80 7.01
CA GLU A 97 -4.37 -16.84 6.94
C GLU A 97 -3.36 -16.71 8.09
N ALA A 98 -3.72 -17.29 9.23
CA ALA A 98 -3.01 -17.29 10.53
C ALA A 98 -1.59 -17.92 10.57
N GLY A 99 -0.84 -17.92 9.46
CA GLY A 99 0.50 -18.51 9.34
C GLY A 99 1.61 -17.56 8.89
N GLY A 100 1.30 -16.30 8.58
CA GLY A 100 2.29 -15.30 8.20
C GLY A 100 3.13 -14.78 9.38
N PRO A 101 4.30 -14.17 9.12
CA PRO A 101 5.01 -13.40 10.15
C PRO A 101 4.09 -12.32 10.74
N PRO A 102 4.20 -12.00 12.04
CA PRO A 102 3.42 -10.94 12.65
C PRO A 102 3.70 -9.62 11.91
N VAL A 103 2.64 -8.99 11.40
CA VAL A 103 2.71 -7.69 10.73
C VAL A 103 2.45 -6.62 11.77
N THR A 104 3.48 -5.85 12.14
CA THR A 104 3.36 -4.74 13.10
C THR A 104 3.24 -3.38 12.42
N THR A 105 3.37 -3.31 11.09
CA THR A 105 3.30 -2.05 10.35
C THR A 105 2.62 -2.25 9.02
N VAL A 106 1.54 -1.49 8.82
CA VAL A 106 0.76 -1.44 7.59
C VAL A 106 0.76 -0.01 7.08
N ILE A 107 0.99 0.15 5.77
CA ILE A 107 0.83 1.41 5.05
C ILE A 107 -0.23 1.24 3.96
N SER A 108 -0.99 2.29 3.68
CA SER A 108 -2.00 2.25 2.63
C SER A 108 -2.36 3.67 2.19
N ASN A 109 -2.66 3.82 0.91
CA ASN A 109 -3.35 4.97 0.35
C ASN A 109 -4.65 4.49 -0.32
N PRO A 110 -5.67 4.10 0.47
CA PRO A 110 -6.86 3.50 -0.09
C PRO A 110 -7.71 4.56 -0.81
N PRO A 111 -8.56 4.16 -1.76
CA PRO A 111 -9.55 5.04 -2.36
C PRO A 111 -10.32 5.86 -1.31
N TYR A 112 -10.35 7.18 -1.48
CA TYR A 112 -10.85 8.12 -0.46
C TYR A 112 -11.85 9.16 -0.97
N ILE A 113 -12.25 9.12 -2.25
CA ILE A 113 -13.19 10.12 -2.79
C ILE A 113 -14.63 9.75 -2.37
N PRO A 114 -15.37 10.65 -1.71
CA PRO A 114 -16.77 10.41 -1.36
C PRO A 114 -17.66 10.49 -2.61
N ALA A 115 -18.53 9.49 -2.79
CA ALA A 115 -19.66 9.58 -3.74
C ALA A 115 -20.87 8.81 -3.19
N PRO A 116 -21.90 9.50 -2.65
CA PRO A 116 -23.07 8.86 -2.07
C PRO A 116 -23.86 7.96 -3.03
N ASP A 117 -23.87 8.30 -4.32
CA ASP A 117 -24.58 7.62 -5.41
C ASP A 117 -23.65 6.80 -6.32
N ARG A 118 -22.35 6.73 -6.01
CA ARG A 118 -21.29 6.17 -6.87
C ARG A 118 -21.19 6.81 -8.26
N ASP A 119 -21.78 7.98 -8.47
CA ASP A 119 -21.59 8.74 -9.70
C ASP A 119 -20.30 9.55 -9.61
N ILE A 120 -19.19 8.93 -10.01
CA ILE A 120 -17.84 9.50 -9.92
C ILE A 120 -17.08 9.22 -11.21
N LEU A 121 -16.32 10.22 -11.67
CA LEU A 121 -15.52 10.13 -12.90
C LEU A 121 -14.51 8.97 -12.87
N MET A 122 -14.02 8.63 -11.67
CA MET A 122 -12.98 7.64 -11.42
C MET A 122 -13.47 6.64 -10.37
N PRO A 123 -14.22 5.61 -10.78
CA PRO A 123 -14.81 4.63 -9.87
C PRO A 123 -13.80 3.92 -8.96
N GLU A 124 -12.57 3.75 -9.41
CA GLU A 124 -11.46 3.16 -8.67
C GLU A 124 -10.99 4.01 -7.48
N LEU A 125 -11.31 5.31 -7.45
CA LEU A 125 -10.98 6.22 -6.34
C LEU A 125 -12.13 6.35 -5.32
N TRP A 126 -13.22 5.61 -5.51
CA TRP A 126 -14.37 5.67 -4.63
C TRP A 126 -14.09 5.06 -3.26
N GLY A 127 -14.08 5.90 -2.22
CA GLY A 127 -13.87 5.51 -0.83
C GLY A 127 -15.16 5.31 -0.03
N GLY A 128 -16.30 5.14 -0.70
CA GLY A 128 -17.61 5.02 -0.05
C GLY A 128 -18.43 6.30 -0.01
N VAL A 129 -19.53 6.27 0.74
CA VAL A 129 -20.46 7.43 0.83
C VAL A 129 -19.76 8.65 1.41
N ARG A 130 -18.85 8.43 2.37
CA ARG A 130 -18.09 9.49 3.06
C ARG A 130 -16.62 9.52 2.70
N GLY A 131 -16.16 8.62 1.82
CA GLY A 131 -14.76 8.53 1.42
C GLY A 131 -13.84 7.84 2.44
N ASN A 132 -14.40 7.23 3.50
CA ASN A 132 -13.62 6.56 4.54
C ASN A 132 -14.04 5.11 4.80
N ASP A 133 -14.89 4.53 3.96
CA ASP A 133 -15.44 3.19 4.17
C ASP A 133 -14.31 2.14 4.20
N LEU A 134 -13.33 2.24 3.29
CA LEU A 134 -12.18 1.33 3.23
C LEU A 134 -11.24 1.49 4.42
N VAL A 135 -10.94 2.73 4.84
CA VAL A 135 -10.13 2.98 6.05
C VAL A 135 -10.81 2.41 7.29
N LEU A 136 -12.12 2.57 7.42
CA LEU A 136 -12.88 1.99 8.53
C LEU A 136 -12.91 0.47 8.49
N GLN A 137 -12.88 -0.14 7.30
CA GLN A 137 -12.75 -1.58 7.14
C GLN A 137 -11.36 -2.06 7.56
N LEU A 138 -10.29 -1.35 7.18
CA LEU A 138 -8.91 -1.63 7.61
C LEU A 138 -8.76 -1.59 9.12
N LEU A 139 -9.30 -0.55 9.78
CA LEU A 139 -9.23 -0.43 11.23
C LEU A 139 -10.02 -1.53 11.97
N LYS A 140 -10.97 -2.19 11.30
CA LYS A 140 -11.72 -3.33 11.85
C LYS A 140 -11.06 -4.68 11.59
N ALA A 141 -10.06 -4.75 10.71
CA ALA A 141 -9.42 -5.99 10.30
C ALA A 141 -8.51 -6.63 11.39
N GLY A 142 -8.50 -6.09 12.61
CA GLY A 142 -7.89 -6.75 13.77
C GLY A 142 -6.38 -6.61 13.86
N TYR A 143 -5.79 -5.50 13.42
CA TYR A 143 -4.44 -5.08 13.84
C TYR A 143 -4.46 -4.59 15.29
N ASP A 144 -4.94 -5.44 16.19
CA ASP A 144 -4.87 -5.22 17.63
C ASP A 144 -3.53 -5.80 18.10
N ASP A 145 -2.66 -4.95 18.68
CA ASP A 145 -1.41 -5.35 19.33
C ASP A 145 -1.59 -6.45 20.39
#